data_AF-V4QT10-F1
#
_entry.id   AF-V4QT10-F1
#
_cell.length_a   1.000
_cell.length_b   1.000
_cell.length_c   1.000
_cell.angle_alpha   90.00
_cell.angle_beta   90.00
_cell.angle_gamma   90.00
#
_symmetry.space_group_name_H-M   'P 1'
#
loop_
_entity.id
_entity.type
_entity.pdbx_description
1 polymer ?
#
loop_
_entity_poly.entity_id
_entity_poly.type
_entity_poly.pdbx_seq_one_letter_code
_entity_poly.pdbx_strand_id
1 'polypeptide(L)'
;MRRLSSAVVLLAGLCATAAQAAPRSTEAEVLEMINAERAAHGCQPLHVEARLTEAAERQSRQMVERHYFSHTAPNGSTPGRRVRDTGYVYQMVGENIEVNSDVPEAVVDAWMNSPGHRDNILMCAFRETGIAVAWQEDDEPVPGVPPEFRAYWTQVFAMPLNLGK
;
A
#
# COMPACT_ATOMS: atom_id res chain seq x y z
N MET A 1 -13.67 68.34 -36.61
CA MET A 1 -14.03 67.00 -37.12
C MET A 1 -12.99 66.02 -36.59
N ARG A 2 -13.40 65.12 -35.69
CA ARG A 2 -12.58 64.11 -35.00
C ARG A 2 -12.73 62.75 -35.68
N ARG A 3 -11.65 61.95 -35.82
CA ARG A 3 -11.56 60.48 -35.65
C ARG A 3 -10.06 60.13 -35.45
N LEU A 4 -9.55 60.07 -34.21
CA LEU A 4 -9.41 58.92 -33.31
C LEU A 4 -8.70 57.70 -33.92
N SER A 5 -7.45 57.49 -33.48
CA SER A 5 -6.57 56.34 -33.74
C SER A 5 -7.14 55.06 -33.12
N SER A 6 -7.15 53.97 -33.88
CA SER A 6 -7.47 52.64 -33.35
C SER A 6 -6.25 52.04 -32.66
N ALA A 7 -6.36 51.82 -31.35
CA ALA A 7 -5.43 51.00 -30.58
C ALA A 7 -5.75 49.51 -30.81
N VAL A 8 -4.73 48.73 -31.16
CA VAL A 8 -4.80 47.26 -31.18
C VAL A 8 -4.59 46.79 -29.74
N VAL A 9 -5.62 46.19 -29.14
CA VAL A 9 -5.50 45.48 -27.86
C VAL A 9 -5.09 44.05 -28.17
N LEU A 10 -3.85 43.70 -27.84
CA LEU A 10 -3.39 42.31 -27.78
C LEU A 10 -3.95 41.68 -26.51
N LEU A 11 -4.97 40.82 -26.64
CA LEU A 11 -5.33 39.88 -25.58
C LEU A 11 -4.32 38.74 -25.58
N ALA A 12 -3.40 38.75 -24.61
CA ALA A 12 -2.62 37.59 -24.25
C ALA A 12 -3.55 36.58 -23.54
N GLY A 13 -3.92 35.51 -24.25
CA GLY A 13 -4.61 34.37 -23.65
C GLY A 13 -3.64 33.59 -22.76
N LEU A 14 -3.81 33.67 -21.44
CA LEU A 14 -3.20 32.73 -20.50
C LEU A 14 -3.94 31.39 -20.62
N CYS A 15 -3.37 30.44 -21.36
CA CYS A 15 -3.70 29.04 -21.16
C CYS A 15 -3.08 28.59 -19.83
N ALA A 16 -3.90 28.50 -18.78
CA ALA A 16 -3.53 27.74 -17.59
C ALA A 16 -3.63 26.25 -17.95
N THR A 17 -2.49 25.56 -18.06
CA THR A 17 -2.46 24.11 -18.15
C THR A 17 -2.81 23.53 -16.79
N ALA A 18 -3.93 22.80 -16.70
CA ALA A 18 -4.19 21.94 -15.56
C ALA A 18 -3.08 20.88 -15.51
N ALA A 19 -2.33 20.82 -14.41
CA ALA A 19 -1.36 19.75 -14.20
C ALA A 19 -2.12 18.42 -14.11
N GLN A 20 -1.96 17.56 -15.11
CA GLN A 20 -2.47 16.21 -15.05
C GLN A 20 -1.70 15.49 -13.93
N ALA A 21 -2.39 15.10 -12.85
CA ALA A 21 -1.77 14.29 -11.81
C ALA A 21 -1.26 12.99 -12.42
N ALA A 22 -0.04 12.57 -12.04
CA ALA A 22 0.50 11.28 -12.46
C ALA A 22 -0.44 10.15 -12.02
N PRO A 23 -0.54 9.04 -12.79
CA PRO A 23 -1.30 7.88 -12.37
C PRO A 23 -0.78 7.39 -11.00
N ARG A 24 -1.69 7.03 -10.11
CA ARG A 24 -1.35 6.50 -8.80
C ARG A 24 -0.84 5.07 -8.94
N SER A 25 0.04 4.65 -8.04
CA SER A 25 0.43 3.25 -7.98
C SER A 25 -0.72 2.42 -7.40
N THR A 26 -0.76 1.14 -7.71
CA THR A 26 -1.79 0.23 -7.19
C THR A 26 -1.75 0.15 -5.67
N GLU A 27 -0.58 0.24 -5.05
CA GLU A 27 -0.42 0.30 -3.58
C GLU A 27 -1.01 1.59 -2.97
N ALA A 28 -0.90 2.72 -3.68
CA ALA A 28 -1.48 3.98 -3.24
C ALA A 28 -3.02 3.96 -3.31
N GLU A 29 -3.59 3.27 -4.30
CA GLU A 29 -5.04 2.99 -4.39
C GLU A 29 -5.51 2.09 -3.26
N VAL A 30 -4.79 1.00 -2.97
CA VAL A 30 -5.05 0.13 -1.81
C VAL A 30 -5.05 0.94 -0.50
N LEU A 31 -4.04 1.79 -0.30
CA LEU A 31 -3.96 2.62 0.91
C LEU A 31 -5.13 3.60 1.04
N GLU A 32 -5.56 4.22 -0.05
CA GLU A 32 -6.70 5.14 -0.04
C GLU A 32 -7.97 4.44 0.44
N MET A 33 -8.29 3.27 -0.13
CA MET A 33 -9.47 2.50 0.26
C MET A 33 -9.40 2.02 1.70
N ILE A 34 -8.24 1.53 2.16
CA ILE A 34 -8.02 1.16 3.56
C ILE A 34 -8.21 2.34 4.49
N ASN A 35 -7.73 3.53 4.12
CA ASN A 35 -7.92 4.73 4.92
C ASN A 35 -9.38 5.20 4.92
N ALA A 36 -10.15 4.93 3.87
CA ALA A 36 -11.60 5.15 3.86
C ALA A 36 -12.32 4.22 4.86
N GLU A 37 -11.98 2.93 4.88
CA GLU A 37 -12.51 1.97 5.86
C GLU A 37 -12.16 2.39 7.30
N ARG A 38 -10.92 2.80 7.52
CA ARG A 38 -10.45 3.31 8.81
C ARG A 38 -11.19 4.57 9.24
N ALA A 39 -11.42 5.51 8.33
CA ALA A 39 -12.18 6.72 8.62
C ALA A 39 -13.64 6.41 8.98
N ALA A 40 -14.28 5.48 8.27
CA ALA A 40 -15.63 5.00 8.58
C ALA A 40 -15.71 4.35 9.97
N HIS A 41 -14.61 3.73 10.43
CA HIS A 41 -14.47 3.17 11.78
C HIS A 41 -14.02 4.18 12.84
N GLY A 42 -13.76 5.44 12.48
CA GLY A 42 -13.30 6.48 13.41
C GLY A 42 -11.80 6.43 13.74
N CYS A 43 -11.01 5.64 13.02
CA CYS A 43 -9.56 5.65 13.12
C CYS A 43 -8.94 6.80 12.31
N GLN A 44 -7.73 7.23 12.71
CA GLN A 44 -6.91 8.12 11.87
C GLN A 44 -6.33 7.34 10.68
N PRO A 45 -6.03 8.03 9.56
CA PRO A 45 -5.38 7.39 8.43
C PRO A 45 -4.00 6.84 8.80
N LEU A 46 -3.59 5.78 8.12
CA LEU A 46 -2.22 5.28 8.14
C LEU A 46 -1.35 6.13 7.22
N HIS A 47 -0.11 6.35 7.65
CA HIS A 47 0.93 7.00 6.85
C HIS A 47 1.91 5.96 6.31
N VAL A 48 2.33 6.11 5.06
CA VAL A 48 3.37 5.24 4.49
C VAL A 48 4.70 5.48 5.20
N GLU A 49 5.38 4.40 5.58
CA GLU A 49 6.72 4.45 6.13
C GLU A 49 7.64 3.49 5.35
N ALA A 50 8.76 4.03 4.85
CA ALA A 50 9.60 3.36 3.86
C ALA A 50 10.22 2.03 4.36
N ARG A 51 10.56 1.93 5.65
CA ARG A 51 11.11 0.72 6.26
C ARG A 51 10.04 -0.35 6.45
N LEU A 52 8.77 0.03 6.62
CA LEU A 52 7.65 -0.91 6.57
C LEU A 52 7.36 -1.36 5.14
N THR A 53 7.46 -0.46 4.15
CA THR A 53 7.35 -0.83 2.73
C THR A 53 8.44 -1.82 2.33
N GLU A 54 9.69 -1.57 2.73
CA GLU A 54 10.79 -2.51 2.49
C GLU A 54 10.53 -3.89 3.14
N ALA A 55 9.94 -3.92 4.35
CA ALA A 55 9.56 -5.19 4.98
C ALA A 55 8.46 -5.93 4.21
N ALA A 56 7.47 -5.20 3.67
CA ALA A 56 6.40 -5.75 2.84
C ALA A 56 6.96 -6.29 1.51
N GLU A 57 7.82 -5.53 0.82
CA GLU A 57 8.47 -5.94 -0.43
C GLU A 57 9.27 -7.23 -0.24
N ARG A 58 10.05 -7.32 0.84
CA ARG A 58 10.82 -8.53 1.18
C ARG A 58 9.93 -9.75 1.36
N GLN A 59 8.72 -9.58 1.90
CA GLN A 59 7.78 -10.69 2.13
C GLN A 59 7.11 -11.11 0.82
N SER A 60 6.55 -10.17 0.06
CA SER A 60 5.90 -10.46 -1.23
C SER A 60 6.88 -11.15 -2.18
N ARG A 61 8.12 -10.65 -2.28
CA ARG A 61 9.17 -11.27 -3.10
C ARG A 61 9.55 -12.66 -2.61
N GLN A 62 9.66 -12.88 -1.29
CA GLN A 62 9.99 -14.20 -0.78
C GLN A 62 8.88 -15.22 -1.06
N MET A 63 7.60 -14.83 -0.94
CA MET A 63 6.47 -15.70 -1.27
C MET A 63 6.56 -16.18 -2.73
N VAL A 64 6.91 -15.28 -3.65
CA VAL A 64 7.17 -15.60 -5.05
C VAL A 64 8.42 -16.48 -5.22
N GLU A 65 9.60 -16.01 -4.78
CA GLU A 65 10.90 -16.65 -5.02
C GLU A 65 11.05 -18.04 -4.37
N ARG A 66 10.21 -18.35 -3.37
CA ARG A 66 10.28 -19.59 -2.58
C ARG A 66 8.98 -20.39 -2.63
N HIS A 67 8.04 -20.01 -3.50
CA HIS A 67 6.80 -20.72 -3.77
C HIS A 67 6.03 -21.10 -2.49
N TYR A 68 5.74 -20.11 -1.64
CA TYR A 68 4.95 -20.30 -0.40
C TYR A 68 3.98 -19.15 -0.16
N PHE A 69 2.92 -19.43 0.60
CA PHE A 69 1.97 -18.42 1.06
C PHE A 69 1.77 -18.54 2.58
N SER A 70 2.46 -17.68 3.36
CA SER A 70 2.44 -17.70 4.83
C SER A 70 3.06 -16.43 5.41
N HIS A 71 2.62 -16.00 6.60
CA HIS A 71 3.27 -14.91 7.35
C HIS A 71 4.72 -15.23 7.76
N THR A 72 5.03 -16.52 7.99
CA THR A 72 6.38 -16.98 8.35
C THR A 72 7.06 -17.55 7.13
N ALA A 73 8.20 -16.95 6.76
CA ALA A 73 9.01 -17.42 5.65
C ALA A 73 9.69 -18.76 5.99
N PRO A 74 10.08 -19.59 4.99
CA PRO A 74 10.73 -20.88 5.22
C PRO A 74 12.03 -20.82 6.04
N ASN A 75 12.71 -19.67 6.05
CA ASN A 75 13.89 -19.42 6.89
C ASN A 75 13.55 -19.02 8.35
N GLY A 76 12.28 -19.09 8.74
CA GLY A 76 11.78 -18.70 10.05
C GLY A 76 11.58 -17.19 10.26
N SER A 77 11.69 -16.37 9.21
CA SER A 77 11.46 -14.93 9.33
C SER A 77 9.98 -14.63 9.57
N THR A 78 9.70 -13.88 10.64
CA THR A 78 8.35 -13.43 11.02
C THR A 78 8.15 -11.95 10.64
N PRO A 79 6.90 -11.43 10.58
CA PRO A 79 6.65 -10.03 10.25
C PRO A 79 7.46 -9.07 11.14
N GLY A 80 7.44 -9.31 12.45
CA GLY A 80 8.20 -8.51 13.40
C GLY A 80 9.72 -8.61 13.23
N ARG A 81 10.25 -9.77 12.82
CA ARG A 81 11.68 -9.88 12.48
C ARG A 81 12.00 -9.07 11.22
N ARG A 82 11.21 -9.20 10.16
CA ARG A 82 11.39 -8.44 8.91
C ARG A 82 11.40 -6.92 9.17
N VAL A 83 10.48 -6.43 9.99
CA VAL A 83 10.41 -5.01 10.36
C VAL A 83 11.59 -4.56 11.23
N ARG A 84 12.07 -5.38 12.16
CA ARG A 84 13.28 -5.04 12.93
C ARG A 84 14.53 -5.00 12.06
N ASP A 85 14.63 -5.91 11.08
CA ASP A 85 15.78 -6.01 10.18
C ASP A 85 15.92 -4.78 9.26
N THR A 86 14.86 -3.99 9.07
CA THR A 86 14.91 -2.69 8.37
C THR A 86 15.34 -1.53 9.28
N GLY A 87 15.59 -1.78 10.56
CA GLY A 87 15.91 -0.76 11.56
C GLY A 87 14.70 0.03 12.06
N TYR A 88 13.48 -0.43 11.79
CA TYR A 88 12.26 0.16 12.36
C TYR A 88 12.02 -0.34 13.80
N VAL A 89 11.64 0.56 14.69
CA VAL A 89 11.38 0.26 16.11
C VAL A 89 9.90 0.50 16.41
N TYR A 90 9.21 -0.54 16.87
CA TYR A 90 7.76 -0.55 17.05
C TYR A 90 7.35 -1.01 18.45
N GLN A 91 6.18 -0.55 18.89
CA GLN A 91 5.46 -1.12 20.03
C GLN A 91 4.64 -2.34 19.62
N MET A 92 4.00 -2.25 18.46
CA MET A 92 3.18 -3.30 17.89
C MET A 92 3.34 -3.31 16.37
N VAL A 93 3.28 -4.50 15.79
CA VAL A 93 3.32 -4.72 14.34
C VAL A 93 2.21 -5.68 13.96
N GLY A 94 1.60 -5.46 12.80
CA GLY A 94 0.61 -6.36 12.18
C GLY A 94 1.00 -6.64 10.74
N GLU A 95 0.46 -7.71 10.16
CA GLU A 95 0.63 -8.03 8.74
C GLU A 95 -0.64 -8.64 8.17
N ASN A 96 -1.03 -8.16 6.99
CA ASN A 96 -1.96 -8.83 6.11
C ASN A 96 -1.20 -9.29 4.87
N ILE A 97 -1.51 -10.50 4.39
CA ILE A 97 -1.05 -11.00 3.10
C ILE A 97 -2.26 -11.40 2.26
N GLU A 98 -2.14 -11.28 0.94
CA GLU A 98 -3.15 -11.77 0.00
C GLU A 98 -2.47 -12.31 -1.25
N VAL A 99 -3.12 -13.25 -1.92
CA VAL A 99 -2.72 -13.69 -3.25
C VAL A 99 -3.95 -13.82 -4.13
N ASN A 100 -4.04 -12.96 -5.13
CA ASN A 100 -5.22 -12.83 -5.99
C ASN A 100 -4.82 -12.22 -7.34
N SER A 101 -5.73 -11.45 -7.94
CA SER A 101 -5.45 -10.54 -9.06
C SER A 101 -4.73 -9.27 -8.61
N ASP A 102 -4.22 -8.50 -9.56
CA ASP A 102 -3.63 -7.17 -9.31
C ASP A 102 -4.63 -6.02 -9.13
N VAL A 103 -5.91 -6.35 -9.05
CA VAL A 103 -7.00 -5.39 -8.85
C VAL A 103 -7.02 -4.92 -7.39
N PRO A 104 -6.73 -3.64 -7.10
CA PRO A 104 -6.69 -3.10 -5.74
C PRO A 104 -7.96 -3.37 -4.93
N GLU A 105 -9.14 -3.17 -5.52
CA GLU A 105 -10.44 -3.35 -4.86
C GLU A 105 -10.61 -4.79 -4.37
N ALA A 106 -10.22 -5.77 -5.18
CA ALA A 106 -10.32 -7.18 -4.84
C ALA A 106 -9.45 -7.55 -3.64
N VAL A 107 -8.27 -6.93 -3.49
CA VAL A 107 -7.38 -7.13 -2.34
C VAL A 107 -7.99 -6.56 -1.07
N VAL A 108 -8.50 -5.33 -1.14
CA VAL A 108 -9.11 -4.65 0.01
C VAL A 108 -10.37 -5.39 0.46
N ASP A 109 -11.22 -5.80 -0.47
CA ASP A 109 -12.42 -6.61 -0.18
C ASP A 109 -12.05 -7.94 0.46
N ALA A 110 -11.02 -8.64 -0.03
CA ALA A 110 -10.57 -9.90 0.56
C ALA A 110 -10.08 -9.70 2.02
N TRP A 111 -9.28 -8.66 2.28
CA TRP A 111 -8.86 -8.33 3.64
C TRP A 111 -10.01 -7.93 4.54
N MET A 112 -10.96 -7.11 4.07
CA MET A 112 -12.08 -6.66 4.90
C MET A 112 -13.10 -7.77 5.18
N ASN A 113 -13.17 -8.80 4.35
CA ASN A 113 -14.02 -9.98 4.59
C ASN A 113 -13.36 -11.07 5.43
N SER A 114 -12.06 -10.93 5.76
CA SER A 114 -11.33 -11.83 6.67
C SER A 114 -11.26 -11.20 8.07
N PRO A 115 -11.84 -11.81 9.12
CA PRO A 115 -11.85 -11.20 10.46
C PRO A 115 -10.47 -10.78 10.98
N GLY A 116 -9.45 -11.63 10.83
CA GLY A 116 -8.10 -11.30 11.30
C GLY A 116 -7.44 -10.17 10.50
N HIS A 117 -7.65 -10.13 9.18
CA HIS A 117 -7.12 -9.05 8.35
C HIS A 117 -7.84 -7.72 8.60
N ARG A 118 -9.16 -7.77 8.75
CA ARG A 118 -10.00 -6.64 9.12
C ARG A 118 -9.62 -6.06 10.47
N ASP A 119 -9.36 -6.91 11.47
CA ASP A 119 -8.94 -6.47 12.80
C ASP A 119 -7.62 -5.68 12.75
N ASN A 120 -6.66 -6.10 11.90
CA ASN A 120 -5.44 -5.32 11.67
C ASN A 120 -5.75 -3.95 11.04
N ILE A 121 -6.58 -3.91 9.98
CA ILE A 121 -6.94 -2.67 9.29
C ILE A 121 -7.62 -1.68 10.23
N LEU A 122 -8.52 -2.16 11.09
CA LEU A 122 -9.34 -1.35 11.99
C LEU A 122 -8.71 -1.13 13.38
N MET A 123 -7.49 -1.61 13.60
CA MET A 123 -6.73 -1.32 14.81
C MET A 123 -6.29 0.16 14.81
N CYS A 124 -7.04 1.04 15.48
CA CYS A 124 -6.74 2.47 15.51
C CYS A 124 -5.40 2.83 16.20
N ALA A 125 -4.77 1.89 16.90
CA ALA A 125 -3.44 2.04 17.47
C ALA A 125 -2.33 2.05 16.40
N PHE A 126 -2.54 1.39 15.27
CA PHE A 126 -1.63 1.49 14.13
C PHE A 126 -1.70 2.88 13.50
N ARG A 127 -0.53 3.43 13.17
CA ARG A 127 -0.36 4.79 12.62
C ARG A 127 0.41 4.79 11.31
N GLU A 128 1.25 3.78 11.10
CA GLU A 128 2.14 3.68 9.95
C GLU A 128 1.94 2.35 9.24
N THR A 129 2.21 2.34 7.93
CA THR A 129 2.06 1.14 7.10
C THR A 129 3.08 1.10 5.97
N GLY A 130 3.34 -0.09 5.46
CA GLY A 130 3.97 -0.32 4.17
C GLY A 130 3.14 -1.33 3.38
N ILE A 131 2.99 -1.12 2.08
CA ILE A 131 2.23 -2.00 1.17
C ILE A 131 3.15 -2.31 0.00
N ALA A 132 3.17 -3.57 -0.43
CA ALA A 132 3.92 -4.00 -1.59
C ALA A 132 3.26 -5.19 -2.28
N VAL A 133 3.44 -5.26 -3.60
CA VAL A 133 3.06 -6.41 -4.42
C VAL A 133 4.27 -6.98 -5.13
N ALA A 134 4.32 -8.31 -5.27
CA ALA A 134 5.27 -9.00 -6.14
C ALA A 134 4.51 -9.97 -7.05
N TRP A 135 5.04 -10.17 -8.26
CA TRP A 135 4.41 -11.03 -9.26
C TRP A 135 5.19 -12.32 -9.46
N GLN A 136 4.49 -13.44 -9.47
CA GLN A 136 5.05 -14.71 -9.90
C GLN A 136 5.07 -14.76 -11.43
N GLU A 137 6.24 -14.98 -12.02
CA GLU A 137 6.42 -15.03 -13.48
C GLU A 137 6.43 -16.46 -14.04
N ASP A 138 6.81 -17.45 -13.23
CA ASP A 138 6.79 -18.86 -13.57
C ASP A 138 5.43 -19.54 -13.27
N ASP A 139 5.27 -20.77 -13.78
CA ASP A 139 4.09 -21.60 -13.57
C ASP A 139 4.28 -22.60 -12.41
N GLU A 140 5.27 -22.37 -11.54
CA GLU A 140 5.52 -23.28 -10.41
C GLU A 140 4.37 -23.19 -9.39
N PRO A 141 3.76 -24.33 -9.02
CA PRO A 141 2.61 -24.32 -8.13
C PRO A 141 3.01 -23.91 -6.71
N VAL A 142 2.23 -23.00 -6.12
CA VAL A 142 2.35 -22.67 -4.70
C VAL A 142 1.27 -23.42 -3.91
N PRO A 143 1.63 -24.24 -2.90
CA PRO A 143 0.65 -24.99 -2.13
C PRO A 143 -0.43 -24.09 -1.51
N GLY A 144 -1.69 -24.40 -1.79
CA GLY A 144 -2.85 -23.65 -1.27
C GLY A 144 -3.20 -22.38 -2.06
N VAL A 145 -2.50 -22.09 -3.16
CA VAL A 145 -2.75 -20.94 -4.02
C VAL A 145 -3.28 -21.42 -5.38
N PRO A 146 -4.45 -20.95 -5.84
CA PRO A 146 -4.93 -21.18 -7.19
C PRO A 146 -3.94 -20.66 -8.26
N PRO A 147 -3.67 -21.43 -9.32
CA PRO A 147 -2.63 -21.09 -10.32
C PRO A 147 -2.91 -19.79 -11.11
N GLU A 148 -4.16 -19.34 -11.14
CA GLU A 148 -4.55 -18.06 -11.75
C GLU A 148 -4.13 -16.84 -10.91
N PHE A 149 -3.82 -17.01 -9.62
CA PHE A 149 -3.41 -15.91 -8.74
C PHE A 149 -1.90 -15.75 -8.74
N ARG A 150 -1.45 -14.59 -9.23
CA ARG A 150 -0.03 -14.34 -9.47
C ARG A 150 0.48 -13.07 -8.78
N ALA A 151 -0.42 -12.27 -8.21
CA ALA A 151 -0.07 -11.05 -7.48
C ALA A 151 -0.08 -11.34 -5.97
N TYR A 152 1.10 -11.28 -5.36
CA TYR A 152 1.32 -11.51 -3.93
C TYR A 152 1.45 -10.19 -3.20
N TRP A 153 0.44 -9.87 -2.40
CA TRP A 153 0.32 -8.63 -1.65
C TRP A 153 0.75 -8.83 -0.21
N THR A 154 1.48 -7.84 0.31
CA THR A 154 1.77 -7.72 1.73
C THR A 154 1.47 -6.30 2.18
N GLN A 155 0.73 -6.17 3.27
CA GLN A 155 0.61 -4.93 4.03
C GLN A 155 1.14 -5.14 5.44
N VAL A 156 2.09 -4.29 5.84
CA VAL A 156 2.65 -4.25 7.19
C VAL A 156 2.09 -3.02 7.90
N PHE A 157 1.69 -3.19 9.16
CA PHE A 157 1.20 -2.11 10.03
C PHE A 157 2.15 -1.92 11.20
N ALA A 158 2.29 -0.68 11.69
CA ALA A 158 3.01 -0.43 12.91
C ALA A 158 2.36 0.62 13.81
N MET A 159 2.50 0.38 15.11
CA MET A 159 2.43 1.40 16.14
C MET A 159 3.87 1.78 16.46
N PRO A 160 4.35 2.99 16.06
CA PRO A 160 5.72 3.40 16.29
C PRO A 160 6.03 3.42 17.79
N LEU A 161 7.26 3.05 18.16
CA LEU A 161 7.74 3.31 19.51
C LEU A 161 8.17 4.77 19.61
N ASN A 162 7.40 5.57 20.35
CA ASN A 162 7.79 6.94 20.66
C ASN A 162 8.93 6.92 21.68
N LEU A 163 10.15 7.14 21.21
CA LEU A 163 11.36 7.23 22.05
C LEU A 163 11.54 8.62 22.71
N GLY A 164 10.49 9.44 22.76
CA GLY A 164 10.50 10.72 23.48
C GLY A 164 11.44 11.77 22.89
N LYS A 165 11.25 12.13 21.61
CA LYS A 165 11.72 13.44 21.13
C LYS A 165 10.69 14.52 21.49
#